data_AF-A0A161JMM5-F1
#
_entry.id   AF-A0A161JMM5-F1
#
_cell.length_a   1.000
_cell.length_b   1.000
_cell.length_c   1.000
_cell.angle_alpha   90.00
_cell.angle_beta   90.00
_cell.angle_gamma   90.00
#
_symmetry.space_group_name_H-M   'P 1'
#
loop_
_entity.id
_entity.type
_entity.pdbx_description
1 polymer ?
#
loop_
_entity_poly.entity_id
_entity_poly.type
_entity_poly.pdbx_seq_one_letter_code
_entity_poly.pdbx_strand_id
1 'polypeptide(L)'
;MSLRTAAFSVYALLIAASAPFTVGSAIAESEVTHGPPRVPSEIIIYIHPEVTDRGFVGPLVCELEKVLVAPVSAKDLPLLLGSDLKATQTQLDATQIADRFRQATMAEGDSSAFKHFIIAQDITVRPYNYLFASTFGIDGETSPLQIISTTRIASRYSKPPTAAQIALTTQRLYKIIIRSIVQSTGNASLSGCVMSFANSIVEHDRKSSDFCAPDRAHLVHQGVLREREIDGCQAVAQGKSRGLISFLRLE
;
A
#
# COMPACT_ATOMS: atom_id res chain seq x y z
N MET A 1 -46.00 8.02 67.83
CA MET A 1 -44.60 7.56 67.78
C MET A 1 -44.05 8.02 66.43
N SER A 2 -43.30 9.14 66.39
CA SER A 2 -41.82 9.20 66.30
C SER A 2 -41.34 8.53 65.00
N LEU A 3 -40.64 9.16 64.03
CA LEU A 3 -39.56 10.14 64.09
C LEU A 3 -39.53 11.05 62.84
N ARG A 4 -38.91 12.22 63.00
CA ARG A 4 -38.43 13.19 62.00
C ARG A 4 -37.12 12.74 61.34
N THR A 5 -36.83 13.15 60.09
CA THR A 5 -35.55 13.73 59.53
C THR A 5 -35.60 13.63 57.99
N ALA A 6 -35.61 14.72 57.20
CA ALA A 6 -34.59 15.74 56.88
C ALA A 6 -33.54 15.31 55.84
N ALA A 7 -33.63 15.93 54.66
CA ALA A 7 -32.62 16.38 53.68
C ALA A 7 -31.44 15.48 53.28
N PHE A 8 -31.15 15.39 51.98
CA PHE A 8 -29.88 15.87 51.40
C PHE A 8 -30.01 16.10 49.89
N SER A 9 -29.52 17.28 49.49
CA SER A 9 -29.37 17.78 48.13
C SER A 9 -28.05 17.26 47.54
N VAL A 10 -28.05 16.78 46.29
CA VAL A 10 -26.84 16.70 45.47
C VAL A 10 -27.22 17.05 44.03
N TYR A 11 -27.01 18.32 43.66
CA TYR A 11 -26.90 18.74 42.27
C TYR A 11 -25.57 18.24 41.73
N ALA A 12 -25.60 17.24 40.84
CA ALA A 12 -24.44 16.87 40.04
C ALA A 12 -24.43 17.72 38.76
N LEU A 13 -23.57 18.74 38.76
CA LEU A 13 -23.26 19.59 37.61
C LEU A 13 -22.37 18.78 36.65
N LEU A 14 -22.93 18.27 35.55
CA LEU A 14 -22.17 17.65 34.47
C LEU A 14 -21.51 18.76 33.63
N ILE A 15 -20.23 19.03 33.88
CA ILE A 15 -19.37 19.82 33.00
C ILE A 15 -18.96 18.90 31.84
N ALA A 16 -19.62 19.05 30.69
CA ALA A 16 -19.16 18.47 29.43
C ALA A 16 -17.93 19.25 28.95
N ALA A 17 -16.74 18.75 29.29
CA ALA A 17 -15.49 19.23 28.70
C ALA A 17 -15.45 18.76 27.23
N SER A 18 -15.72 19.69 26.31
CA SER A 18 -15.48 19.52 24.88
C SER A 18 -13.97 19.59 24.63
N ALA A 19 -13.32 18.44 24.57
CA ALA A 19 -11.95 18.37 24.08
C ALA A 19 -11.94 18.62 22.56
N PRO A 20 -11.03 19.47 22.04
CA PRO A 20 -10.90 19.70 20.61
C PRO A 20 -10.38 18.44 19.91
N PHE A 21 -11.14 17.93 18.95
CA PHE A 21 -10.69 16.89 18.02
C PHE A 21 -9.51 17.42 17.21
N THR A 22 -8.30 16.96 17.54
CA THR A 22 -7.12 17.14 16.70
C THR A 22 -7.24 16.15 15.55
N VAL A 23 -7.56 16.64 14.35
CA VAL A 23 -7.60 15.84 13.12
C VAL A 23 -6.16 15.56 12.68
N GLY A 24 -5.58 14.49 13.19
CA GLY A 24 -4.31 13.93 12.73
C GLY A 24 -4.58 12.68 11.89
N SER A 25 -3.93 12.58 10.73
CA SER A 25 -3.79 11.30 10.03
C SER A 25 -2.81 10.44 10.85
N ALA A 26 -3.30 9.39 11.52
CA ALA A 26 -2.48 8.53 12.38
C ALA A 26 -2.77 7.05 12.10
N ILE A 27 -1.76 6.31 11.62
CA ILE A 27 -1.81 4.85 11.56
C ILE A 27 -1.70 4.38 13.00
N ALA A 28 -2.61 3.50 13.44
CA ALA A 28 -2.53 2.87 14.75
C ALA A 28 -1.24 2.05 14.83
N GLU A 29 -0.32 2.45 15.70
CA GLU A 29 0.95 1.79 15.92
C GLU A 29 0.77 0.81 17.09
N SER A 30 0.46 -0.44 16.78
CA SER A 30 0.55 -1.53 17.76
C SER A 30 2.02 -1.96 17.87
N GLU A 31 2.50 -2.12 19.09
CA GLU A 31 3.84 -2.65 19.40
C GLU A 31 3.90 -4.13 18.96
N VAL A 32 4.47 -4.39 17.78
CA VAL A 32 4.58 -5.74 17.21
C VAL A 32 5.83 -6.42 17.76
N THR A 33 5.66 -7.57 18.41
CA THR A 33 6.75 -8.49 18.77
C THR A 33 7.41 -8.98 17.48
N HIS A 34 8.67 -8.60 17.24
CA HIS A 34 9.34 -8.82 15.96
C HIS A 34 9.71 -10.30 15.78
N GLY A 35 8.97 -11.01 14.91
CA GLY A 35 9.41 -12.28 14.35
C GLY A 35 10.67 -12.11 13.49
N PRO A 36 11.31 -13.21 13.05
CA PRO A 36 12.49 -13.13 12.18
C PRO A 36 12.21 -12.29 10.91
N PRO A 37 13.23 -11.57 10.38
CA PRO A 37 13.07 -10.74 9.19
C PRO A 37 12.46 -11.54 8.04
N ARG A 38 11.38 -11.00 7.45
CA ARG A 38 10.65 -11.64 6.35
C ARG A 38 11.14 -11.07 5.04
N VAL A 39 12.12 -11.75 4.44
CA VAL A 39 12.57 -11.41 3.09
C VAL A 39 11.53 -11.92 2.09
N PRO A 40 11.01 -11.07 1.19
CA PRO A 40 10.07 -11.52 0.18
C PRO A 40 10.76 -12.48 -0.79
N SER A 41 10.08 -13.57 -1.15
CA SER A 41 10.55 -14.50 -2.20
C SER A 41 10.36 -13.92 -3.60
N GLU A 42 9.35 -13.07 -3.77
CA GLU A 42 9.05 -12.34 -4.99
C GLU A 42 8.17 -11.10 -4.70
N ILE A 43 8.22 -10.12 -5.59
CA ILE A 43 7.33 -8.97 -5.61
C ILE A 43 6.44 -9.05 -6.85
N ILE A 44 5.14 -9.01 -6.64
CA ILE A 44 4.17 -9.09 -7.72
C ILE A 44 3.32 -7.83 -7.77
N ILE A 45 3.36 -7.11 -8.89
CA ILE A 45 2.58 -5.91 -9.13
C ILE A 45 1.41 -6.23 -10.07
N TYR A 46 0.22 -6.33 -9.51
CA TYR A 46 -1.02 -6.47 -10.25
C TYR A 46 -1.53 -5.10 -10.68
N ILE A 47 -1.92 -4.97 -11.94
CA ILE A 47 -2.50 -3.74 -12.50
C ILE A 47 -3.95 -4.00 -12.88
N HIS A 48 -4.86 -3.17 -12.37
CA HIS A 48 -6.26 -3.24 -12.78
C HIS A 48 -6.46 -2.69 -14.21
N PRO A 49 -7.31 -3.31 -15.04
CA PRO A 49 -7.54 -2.87 -16.42
C PRO A 49 -7.98 -1.40 -16.59
N GLU A 50 -8.64 -0.81 -15.60
CA GLU A 50 -9.06 0.62 -15.66
C GLU A 50 -7.91 1.61 -15.45
N VAL A 51 -6.71 1.14 -15.10
CA VAL A 51 -5.50 1.99 -15.10
C VAL A 51 -5.09 2.23 -16.55
N THR A 52 -5.58 3.34 -17.11
CA THR A 52 -5.43 3.66 -18.54
C THR A 52 -4.04 4.13 -18.94
N ASP A 53 -3.36 4.91 -18.09
CA ASP A 53 -1.95 5.23 -18.28
C ASP A 53 -1.10 4.12 -17.65
N ARG A 54 -0.38 3.38 -18.48
CA ARG A 54 0.46 2.25 -18.05
C ARG A 54 1.93 2.44 -18.42
N GLY A 55 2.31 3.64 -18.88
CA GLY A 55 3.69 3.94 -19.28
C GLY A 55 4.69 3.77 -18.13
N PHE A 56 4.23 3.91 -16.88
CA PHE A 56 5.05 3.77 -15.69
C PHE A 56 5.38 2.32 -15.32
N VAL A 57 4.65 1.32 -15.82
CA VAL A 57 4.76 -0.06 -15.31
C VAL A 57 6.15 -0.64 -15.57
N GLY A 58 6.66 -0.53 -16.79
CA GLY A 58 7.99 -1.02 -17.15
C GLY A 58 9.10 -0.33 -16.35
N PRO A 59 9.17 1.02 -16.36
CA PRO A 59 10.10 1.77 -15.53
C PRO A 59 10.01 1.44 -14.03
N LEU A 60 8.80 1.25 -13.49
CA LEU A 60 8.60 0.93 -12.08
C LEU A 60 9.19 -0.43 -11.70
N VAL A 61 8.89 -1.47 -12.48
CA VAL A 61 9.47 -2.81 -12.26
C VAL A 61 10.99 -2.71 -12.33
N CYS A 62 11.51 -2.02 -13.34
CA CYS A 62 12.93 -1.82 -13.53
C CYS A 62 13.60 -1.16 -12.30
N GLU A 63 13.09 -0.03 -11.81
CA GLU A 63 13.67 0.64 -10.64
C GLU A 63 13.64 -0.23 -9.38
N LEU A 64 12.61 -1.07 -9.22
CA LEU A 64 12.53 -2.00 -8.09
C LEU A 64 13.55 -3.15 -8.22
N GLU A 65 13.71 -3.74 -9.42
CA GLU A 65 14.67 -4.82 -9.66
C GLU A 65 16.12 -4.40 -9.42
N LYS A 66 16.44 -3.13 -9.72
CA LYS A 66 17.76 -2.56 -9.46
C LYS A 66 18.17 -2.67 -8.01
N VAL A 67 17.23 -2.46 -7.08
CA VAL A 67 17.53 -2.32 -5.65
C VAL A 67 17.15 -3.56 -4.84
N LEU A 68 16.14 -4.32 -5.23
CA LEU A 68 15.62 -5.47 -4.48
C LEU A 68 16.33 -6.76 -4.84
N VAL A 69 16.59 -7.61 -3.83
CA VAL A 69 17.09 -8.98 -4.06
C VAL A 69 16.02 -9.84 -4.70
N ALA A 70 14.78 -9.74 -4.20
CA ALA A 70 13.64 -10.48 -4.70
C ALA A 70 13.32 -10.12 -6.17
N PRO A 71 12.95 -11.11 -7.01
CA PRO A 71 12.49 -10.84 -8.37
C PRO A 71 11.19 -10.02 -8.34
N VAL A 72 11.02 -9.14 -9.33
CA VAL A 72 9.85 -8.27 -9.46
C VAL A 72 9.14 -8.58 -10.76
N SER A 73 7.82 -8.75 -10.72
CA SER A 73 7.01 -8.97 -11.91
C SER A 73 5.77 -8.07 -11.91
N ALA A 74 5.20 -7.85 -13.09
CA ALA A 74 3.92 -7.17 -13.24
C ALA A 74 2.95 -7.97 -14.11
N LYS A 75 1.68 -7.99 -13.74
CA LYS A 75 0.60 -8.67 -14.48
C LYS A 75 -0.72 -7.95 -14.36
N ASP A 76 -1.65 -8.28 -15.25
CA ASP A 76 -3.03 -7.79 -15.18
C ASP A 76 -3.86 -8.60 -14.20
N LEU A 77 -4.74 -7.91 -13.48
CA LEU A 77 -5.79 -8.54 -12.68
C LEU A 77 -7.14 -7.88 -12.91
N PRO A 78 -8.06 -8.51 -13.66
CA PRO A 78 -9.41 -8.01 -13.86
C PRO A 78 -10.30 -8.29 -12.65
N LEU A 79 -9.93 -7.77 -11.48
CA LEU A 79 -10.72 -7.90 -10.25
C LEU A 79 -11.94 -6.99 -10.33
N LEU A 80 -13.15 -7.52 -10.10
CA LEU A 80 -14.36 -6.70 -10.14
C LEU A 80 -14.44 -5.76 -8.93
N LEU A 81 -14.29 -4.45 -9.20
CA LEU A 81 -14.37 -3.37 -8.21
C LEU A 81 -15.75 -2.69 -8.24
N GLY A 82 -16.74 -3.38 -7.69
CA GLY A 82 -18.15 -2.98 -7.72
C GLY A 82 -18.58 -1.97 -6.66
N SER A 83 -19.86 -1.60 -6.69
CA SER A 83 -20.49 -0.70 -5.73
C SER A 83 -20.53 -1.24 -4.30
N ASP A 84 -20.47 -2.56 -4.16
CA ASP A 84 -20.39 -3.26 -2.89
C ASP A 84 -19.09 -2.97 -2.12
N LEU A 85 -18.04 -2.53 -2.80
CA LEU A 85 -16.75 -2.15 -2.20
C LEU A 85 -16.65 -0.66 -1.85
N LYS A 86 -17.74 0.12 -1.97
CA LYS A 86 -17.70 1.56 -1.75
C LYS A 86 -17.63 1.90 -0.25
N ALA A 87 -16.64 2.71 0.13
CA ALA A 87 -16.62 3.38 1.43
C ALA A 87 -17.46 4.67 1.40
N THR A 88 -17.47 5.35 0.25
CA THR A 88 -18.25 6.57 -0.01
C THR A 88 -18.83 6.52 -1.42
N GLN A 89 -19.59 7.54 -1.85
CA GLN A 89 -20.13 7.59 -3.20
C GLN A 89 -19.03 7.54 -4.28
N THR A 90 -17.84 8.07 -3.99
CA THR A 90 -16.73 8.28 -4.93
C THR A 90 -15.47 7.48 -4.60
N GLN A 91 -15.39 6.83 -3.45
CA GLN A 91 -14.19 6.13 -2.98
C GLN A 91 -14.50 4.67 -2.63
N LEU A 92 -13.56 3.79 -2.94
CA LEU A 92 -13.59 2.40 -2.54
C LEU A 92 -12.94 2.22 -1.16
N ASP A 93 -13.44 1.23 -0.42
CA ASP A 93 -12.88 0.79 0.86
C ASP A 93 -11.65 -0.09 0.61
N ALA A 94 -10.47 0.38 1.02
CA ALA A 94 -9.23 -0.35 0.73
C ALA A 94 -9.15 -1.69 1.49
N THR A 95 -9.81 -1.82 2.65
CA THR A 95 -9.85 -3.08 3.42
C THR A 95 -10.68 -4.12 2.68
N GLN A 96 -11.85 -3.73 2.17
CA GLN A 96 -12.69 -4.66 1.40
C GLN A 96 -12.03 -5.05 0.07
N ILE A 97 -11.34 -4.12 -0.60
CA ILE A 97 -10.54 -4.43 -1.79
C ILE A 97 -9.43 -5.42 -1.42
N ALA A 98 -8.72 -5.21 -0.32
CA ALA A 98 -7.64 -6.08 0.14
C ALA A 98 -8.12 -7.52 0.36
N ASP A 99 -9.28 -7.73 1.00
CA ASP A 99 -9.83 -9.06 1.22
C ASP A 99 -10.18 -9.76 -0.10
N ARG A 100 -10.82 -9.05 -1.02
CA ARG A 100 -11.16 -9.58 -2.34
C ARG A 100 -9.91 -9.89 -3.17
N PHE A 101 -8.90 -9.01 -3.11
CA PHE A 101 -7.63 -9.19 -3.79
C PHE A 101 -6.85 -10.39 -3.23
N ARG A 102 -6.83 -10.57 -1.91
CA ARG A 102 -6.23 -11.73 -1.24
C ARG A 102 -6.88 -13.02 -1.71
N GLN A 103 -8.21 -13.07 -1.75
CA GLN A 103 -8.95 -14.24 -2.22
C GLN A 103 -8.65 -14.54 -3.69
N ALA A 104 -8.64 -13.52 -4.55
CA ALA A 104 -8.40 -13.70 -5.98
C ALA A 104 -6.97 -14.19 -6.31
N THR A 105 -6.00 -13.93 -5.44
CA THR A 105 -4.58 -14.24 -5.67
C THR A 105 -4.04 -15.30 -4.72
N MET A 106 -4.89 -16.01 -3.97
CA MET A 106 -4.44 -16.95 -2.93
C MET A 106 -3.62 -18.13 -3.49
N ALA A 107 -3.87 -18.52 -4.74
CA ALA A 107 -3.17 -19.61 -5.41
C ALA A 107 -1.89 -19.15 -6.15
N GLU A 108 -1.61 -17.85 -6.14
CA GLU A 108 -0.50 -17.25 -6.90
C GLU A 108 0.63 -16.83 -5.97
N GLY A 109 1.86 -17.27 -6.27
CA GLY A 109 3.02 -17.05 -5.42
C GLY A 109 2.99 -17.87 -4.14
N ASP A 110 4.11 -17.90 -3.42
CA ASP A 110 4.18 -18.55 -2.11
C ASP A 110 3.69 -17.62 -0.98
N SER A 111 3.70 -18.13 0.26
CA SER A 111 3.26 -17.38 1.43
C SER A 111 4.14 -16.17 1.78
N SER A 112 5.35 -16.08 1.22
CA SER A 112 6.29 -14.97 1.36
C SER A 112 6.30 -13.98 0.18
N ALA A 113 5.49 -14.22 -0.86
CA ALA A 113 5.31 -13.28 -1.96
C ALA A 113 4.62 -11.99 -1.47
N PHE A 114 5.17 -10.82 -1.84
CA PHE A 114 4.55 -9.54 -1.53
C PHE A 114 3.77 -9.04 -2.75
N LYS A 115 2.49 -8.74 -2.54
CA LYS A 115 1.54 -8.47 -3.62
C LYS A 115 1.05 -7.04 -3.59
N HIS A 116 1.26 -6.29 -4.66
CA HIS A 116 0.79 -4.91 -4.81
C HIS A 116 -0.30 -4.86 -5.86
N PHE A 117 -1.42 -4.18 -5.58
CA PHE A 117 -2.50 -4.01 -6.54
C PHE A 117 -2.74 -2.53 -6.83
N ILE A 118 -2.47 -2.14 -8.08
CA ILE A 118 -2.59 -0.77 -8.55
C ILE A 118 -3.93 -0.61 -9.26
N ILE A 119 -4.74 0.33 -8.76
CA ILE A 119 -6.07 0.61 -9.27
C ILE A 119 -6.24 2.08 -9.69
N ALA A 120 -7.28 2.35 -10.48
CA ALA A 120 -7.57 3.69 -10.97
C ALA A 120 -8.41 4.50 -9.99
N GLN A 121 -9.26 3.86 -9.20
CA GLN A 121 -10.26 4.50 -8.34
C GLN A 121 -9.62 5.06 -7.06
N ASP A 122 -10.22 6.11 -6.51
CA ASP A 122 -9.80 6.67 -5.23
C ASP A 122 -10.13 5.70 -4.09
N ILE A 123 -9.25 5.61 -3.10
CA ILE A 123 -9.41 4.69 -1.97
C ILE A 123 -9.41 5.43 -0.64
N THR A 124 -10.05 4.82 0.34
CA THR A 124 -9.98 5.26 1.72
C THR A 124 -10.11 4.08 2.69
N VAL A 125 -9.69 4.32 3.93
CA VAL A 125 -9.97 3.49 5.11
C VAL A 125 -10.33 4.48 6.21
N ARG A 126 -11.36 4.20 7.02
CA ARG A 126 -11.70 5.08 8.14
C ARG A 126 -10.55 5.11 9.17
N PRO A 127 -10.22 6.28 9.75
CA PRO A 127 -10.92 7.57 9.67
C PRO A 127 -10.38 8.54 8.59
N TYR A 128 -9.57 8.08 7.64
CA TYR A 128 -8.92 8.95 6.67
C TYR A 128 -9.88 9.47 5.59
N ASN A 129 -9.57 10.65 5.04
CA ASN A 129 -10.32 11.23 3.93
C ASN A 129 -9.99 10.56 2.58
N TYR A 130 -8.73 10.18 2.39
CA TYR A 130 -8.24 9.44 1.23
C TYR A 130 -6.87 8.85 1.56
N LEU A 131 -6.44 7.87 0.77
CA LEU A 131 -5.11 7.26 0.86
C LEU A 131 -4.49 7.13 -0.53
N PHE A 132 -3.16 7.28 -0.63
CA PHE A 132 -2.43 6.89 -1.83
C PHE A 132 -2.27 5.37 -1.91
N ALA A 133 -2.02 4.75 -0.75
CA ALA A 133 -1.90 3.32 -0.61
C ALA A 133 -2.25 2.87 0.81
N SER A 134 -2.62 1.61 0.96
CA SER A 134 -2.82 0.94 2.24
C SER A 134 -2.14 -0.43 2.22
N THR A 135 -1.38 -0.74 3.25
CA THR A 135 -0.64 -2.00 3.40
C THR A 135 -1.29 -2.87 4.47
N PHE A 136 -1.40 -4.17 4.21
CA PHE A 136 -2.06 -5.15 5.07
C PHE A 136 -1.14 -6.36 5.31
N GLY A 137 -1.33 -7.07 6.43
CA GLY A 137 -0.56 -8.27 6.77
C GLY A 137 0.88 -8.00 7.24
N ILE A 138 1.14 -6.82 7.81
CA ILE A 138 2.48 -6.43 8.31
C ILE A 138 2.83 -7.17 9.61
N ASP A 139 1.83 -7.54 10.40
CA ASP A 139 1.94 -8.36 11.63
C ASP A 139 2.48 -9.78 11.39
N GLY A 140 2.47 -10.22 10.13
CA GLY A 140 2.99 -11.50 9.72
C GLY A 140 2.02 -12.67 9.89
N GLU A 141 0.76 -12.43 10.23
CA GLU A 141 -0.24 -13.50 10.25
C GLU A 141 -0.65 -13.92 8.83
N THR A 142 -0.49 -13.03 7.86
CA THR A 142 -0.84 -13.26 6.45
C THR A 142 0.25 -12.76 5.52
N SER A 143 0.25 -13.22 4.27
CA SER A 143 1.14 -12.70 3.22
C SER A 143 0.89 -11.20 3.02
N PRO A 144 1.92 -10.35 3.12
CA PRO A 144 1.75 -8.91 2.97
C PRO A 144 1.20 -8.52 1.60
N LEU A 145 0.28 -7.57 1.61
CA LEU A 145 -0.25 -6.98 0.38
C LEU A 145 -0.46 -5.48 0.50
N GLN A 146 -0.50 -4.78 -0.63
CA GLN A 146 -0.75 -3.35 -0.69
C GLN A 146 -1.76 -3.01 -1.77
N ILE A 147 -2.72 -2.14 -1.44
CA ILE A 147 -3.64 -1.53 -2.40
C ILE A 147 -3.14 -0.12 -2.69
N ILE A 148 -3.00 0.25 -3.96
CA ILE A 148 -2.44 1.54 -4.39
C ILE A 148 -3.43 2.21 -5.35
N SER A 149 -3.83 3.44 -5.05
CA SER A 149 -4.66 4.25 -5.94
C SER A 149 -3.82 5.21 -6.75
N THR A 150 -3.91 5.11 -8.08
CA THR A 150 -3.30 6.10 -8.96
C THR A 150 -4.06 7.43 -8.98
N THR A 151 -5.26 7.52 -8.37
CA THR A 151 -6.12 8.70 -8.58
C THR A 151 -5.46 10.00 -8.19
N ARG A 152 -4.72 9.98 -7.07
CA ARG A 152 -4.04 11.15 -6.51
C ARG A 152 -2.51 11.08 -6.65
N ILE A 153 -2.01 10.02 -7.30
CA ILE A 153 -0.57 9.80 -7.55
C ILE A 153 -0.20 10.22 -8.98
N ALA A 154 -1.01 9.85 -9.96
CA ALA A 154 -0.70 10.11 -11.37
C ALA A 154 -0.87 11.60 -11.71
N SER A 155 0.01 12.12 -12.56
CA SER A 155 -0.14 13.46 -13.11
C SER A 155 -1.27 13.48 -14.14
N ARG A 156 -2.37 14.18 -13.84
CA ARG A 156 -3.60 14.16 -14.67
C ARG A 156 -3.66 15.25 -15.76
N TYR A 157 -2.57 15.99 -15.96
CA TYR A 157 -2.61 17.24 -16.73
C TYR A 157 -2.59 17.06 -18.25
N SER A 158 -2.21 15.88 -18.78
CA SER A 158 -2.26 15.62 -20.23
C SER A 158 -2.61 14.18 -20.58
N LYS A 159 -3.28 14.02 -21.72
CA LYS A 159 -3.57 12.72 -22.35
C LYS A 159 -3.16 12.80 -23.83
N PRO A 160 -2.15 12.02 -24.30
CA PRO A 160 -1.36 11.07 -23.52
C PRO A 160 -0.42 11.76 -22.49
N PRO A 161 0.05 11.03 -21.47
CA PRO A 161 1.04 11.56 -20.53
C PRO A 161 2.38 11.80 -21.21
N THR A 162 3.11 12.82 -20.74
CA THR A 162 4.48 13.09 -21.21
C THR A 162 5.49 12.16 -20.53
N ALA A 163 6.69 12.02 -21.10
CA ALA A 163 7.77 11.23 -20.50
C ALA A 163 8.10 11.70 -19.06
N ALA A 164 8.08 13.01 -18.80
CA ALA A 164 8.30 13.56 -17.47
C ALA A 164 7.18 13.17 -16.48
N GLN A 165 5.93 13.10 -16.93
CA GLN A 165 4.81 12.66 -16.09
C GLN A 165 4.85 11.16 -15.79
N ILE A 166 5.27 10.36 -16.77
CA ILE A 166 5.51 8.92 -16.59
C ILE A 166 6.64 8.72 -15.56
N ALA A 167 7.74 9.45 -15.69
CA ALA A 167 8.86 9.40 -14.75
C ALA A 167 8.44 9.80 -13.33
N LEU A 168 7.66 10.88 -13.19
CA LEU A 168 7.14 11.32 -11.90
C LEU A 168 6.21 10.28 -11.27
N THR A 169 5.28 9.71 -12.05
CA THR A 169 4.36 8.65 -11.56
C THR A 169 5.15 7.40 -11.14
N THR A 170 6.16 7.02 -11.92
CA THR A 170 7.09 5.92 -11.61
C THR A 170 7.78 6.17 -10.28
N GLN A 171 8.40 7.33 -10.10
CA GLN A 171 9.12 7.69 -8.88
C GLN A 171 8.20 7.67 -7.65
N ARG A 172 6.98 8.22 -7.80
CA ARG A 172 6.01 8.24 -6.71
C ARG A 172 5.59 6.83 -6.31
N LEU A 173 5.31 5.95 -7.26
CA LEU A 173 4.94 4.56 -7.00
C LEU A 173 6.11 3.77 -6.41
N TYR A 174 7.33 3.94 -6.93
CA TYR A 174 8.54 3.35 -6.40
C TYR A 174 8.69 3.65 -4.91
N LYS A 175 8.61 4.93 -4.52
CA LYS A 175 8.70 5.38 -3.12
C LYS A 175 7.62 4.77 -2.20
N ILE A 176 6.42 4.52 -2.72
CA ILE A 176 5.30 3.91 -1.97
C ILE A 176 5.53 2.42 -1.78
N ILE A 177 5.89 1.73 -2.85
CA ILE A 177 6.08 0.28 -2.87
C ILE A 177 7.30 -0.10 -2.04
N ILE A 178 8.45 0.56 -2.26
CA ILE A 178 9.70 0.22 -1.58
C ILE A 178 9.57 0.40 -0.06
N ARG A 179 8.90 1.48 0.38
CA ARG A 179 8.60 1.71 1.80
C ARG A 179 7.74 0.57 2.36
N SER A 180 6.68 0.20 1.65
CA SER A 180 5.79 -0.89 2.11
C SER A 180 6.52 -2.22 2.20
N ILE A 181 7.39 -2.55 1.24
CA ILE A 181 8.18 -3.78 1.25
C ILE A 181 9.01 -3.81 2.54
N VAL A 182 9.74 -2.74 2.83
CA VAL A 182 10.59 -2.64 4.02
C VAL A 182 9.79 -2.70 5.32
N GLN A 183 8.62 -2.06 5.39
CA GLN A 183 7.74 -2.18 6.56
C GLN A 183 7.29 -3.64 6.76
N SER A 184 6.90 -4.31 5.68
CA SER A 184 6.46 -5.72 5.69
C SER A 184 7.57 -6.72 6.01
N THR A 185 8.86 -6.32 5.95
CA THR A 185 9.98 -7.16 6.41
C THR A 185 10.30 -6.98 7.91
N GLY A 186 9.48 -6.22 8.65
CA GLY A 186 9.67 -5.97 10.08
C GLY A 186 10.49 -4.71 10.39
N ASN A 187 10.71 -3.82 9.43
CA ASN A 187 11.48 -2.58 9.63
C ASN A 187 10.57 -1.34 9.62
N ALA A 188 9.42 -1.43 10.29
CA ALA A 188 8.43 -0.35 10.33
C ALA A 188 8.92 0.92 11.06
N SER A 189 9.90 0.77 11.96
CA SER A 189 10.48 1.86 12.76
C SER A 189 11.42 2.79 11.97
N LEU A 190 11.83 2.39 10.75
CA LEU A 190 12.64 3.26 9.89
C LEU A 190 11.79 4.45 9.42
N SER A 191 12.32 5.66 9.55
CA SER A 191 11.55 6.91 9.36
C SER A 191 12.28 8.02 8.59
N GLY A 192 13.53 7.80 8.18
CA GLY A 192 14.32 8.76 7.39
C GLY A 192 14.25 8.53 5.88
N CYS A 193 14.71 9.51 5.10
CA CYS A 193 14.89 9.39 3.64
C CYS A 193 13.64 8.82 2.92
N VAL A 194 13.75 7.76 2.11
CA VAL A 194 12.58 7.13 1.45
C VAL A 194 11.58 6.52 2.44
N MET A 195 11.98 6.20 3.67
CA MET A 195 11.10 5.66 4.70
C MET A 195 10.25 6.74 5.40
N SER A 196 10.57 8.02 5.21
CA SER A 196 9.82 9.11 5.82
C SER A 196 8.35 9.11 5.39
N PHE A 197 7.49 9.47 6.34
CA PHE A 197 6.06 9.59 6.12
C PHE A 197 5.74 10.89 5.40
N ALA A 198 4.85 10.83 4.42
CA ALA A 198 4.38 11.99 3.66
C ALA A 198 2.86 12.10 3.80
N ASN A 199 2.40 13.26 4.29
CA ASN A 199 0.98 13.57 4.47
C ASN A 199 0.33 14.12 3.19
N SER A 200 1.15 14.46 2.19
CA SER A 200 0.71 15.04 0.94
C SER A 200 1.56 14.58 -0.22
N ILE A 201 1.04 14.73 -1.44
CA ILE A 201 1.79 14.41 -2.66
C ILE A 201 3.04 15.30 -2.80
N VAL A 202 2.98 16.55 -2.31
CA VAL A 202 4.11 17.48 -2.34
C VAL A 202 5.22 17.03 -1.41
N GLU A 203 4.89 16.58 -0.19
CA GLU A 203 5.87 15.98 0.73
C GLU A 203 6.46 14.69 0.15
N HIS A 204 5.63 13.87 -0.48
CA HIS A 204 6.05 12.62 -1.13
C HIS A 204 7.01 12.85 -2.30
N ASP A 205 6.82 13.93 -3.05
CA ASP A 205 7.73 14.32 -4.12
C ASP A 205 9.07 14.82 -3.57
N ARG A 206 9.03 15.59 -2.47
CA ARG A 206 10.23 16.18 -1.85
C ARG A 206 11.12 15.17 -1.12
N LYS A 207 10.55 14.11 -0.54
CA LYS A 207 11.37 13.11 0.17
C LYS A 207 12.31 12.38 -0.80
N SER A 208 13.42 11.88 -0.28
CA SER A 208 14.37 11.10 -1.08
C SER A 208 13.71 9.84 -1.67
N SER A 209 14.20 9.41 -2.83
CA SER A 209 13.97 8.04 -3.33
C SER A 209 14.91 7.03 -2.68
N ASP A 210 15.99 7.50 -2.07
CA ASP A 210 17.05 6.66 -1.52
C ASP A 210 16.83 6.33 -0.05
N PHE A 211 17.42 5.22 0.38
CA PHE A 211 17.56 4.90 1.79
C PHE A 211 18.65 5.76 2.43
N CYS A 212 18.49 6.08 3.72
CA CYS A 212 19.60 6.62 4.48
C CYS A 212 20.70 5.55 4.55
N ALA A 213 21.97 5.96 4.56
CA ALA A 213 23.12 5.04 4.55
C ALA A 213 23.03 3.90 5.61
N PRO A 214 22.71 4.15 6.89
CA PRO A 214 22.58 3.07 7.88
C PRO A 214 21.41 2.13 7.57
N ASP A 215 20.25 2.68 7.17
CA ASP A 215 19.07 1.90 6.81
C ASP A 215 19.37 0.99 5.62
N ARG A 216 20.08 1.50 4.61
CA ARG A 216 20.51 0.72 3.44
C ARG A 216 21.42 -0.44 3.86
N ALA A 217 22.44 -0.18 4.68
CA ALA A 217 23.37 -1.21 5.13
C ALA A 217 22.64 -2.33 5.91
N HIS A 218 21.71 -1.95 6.78
CA HIS A 218 20.86 -2.88 7.52
C HIS A 218 20.00 -3.74 6.60
N LEU A 219 19.33 -3.12 5.62
CA LEU A 219 18.46 -3.84 4.68
C LEU A 219 19.23 -4.73 3.69
N VAL A 220 20.47 -4.38 3.35
CA VAL A 220 21.39 -5.26 2.60
C VAL A 220 21.78 -6.46 3.45
N HIS A 221 22.16 -6.26 4.71
CA HIS A 221 22.50 -7.34 5.62
C HIS A 221 21.32 -8.31 5.84
N GLN A 222 20.10 -7.79 5.86
CA GLN A 222 18.87 -8.60 5.94
C GLN A 222 18.48 -9.30 4.62
N GLY A 223 19.20 -9.06 3.51
CA GLY A 223 18.88 -9.65 2.22
C GLY A 223 17.65 -9.07 1.53
N VAL A 224 17.15 -7.91 1.97
CA VAL A 224 16.04 -7.20 1.32
C VAL A 224 16.55 -6.42 0.11
N LEU A 225 17.65 -5.69 0.30
CA LEU A 225 18.29 -4.89 -0.74
C LEU A 225 19.56 -5.54 -1.27
N ARG A 226 19.87 -5.30 -2.54
CA ARG A 226 21.15 -5.66 -3.13
C ARG A 226 22.27 -4.80 -2.57
N GLU A 227 23.46 -5.37 -2.42
CA GLU A 227 24.64 -4.61 -2.03
C GLU A 227 24.94 -3.49 -3.04
N ARG A 228 24.80 -3.79 -4.34
CA ARG A 228 24.96 -2.85 -5.45
C ARG A 228 23.75 -2.91 -6.36
N GLU A 229 23.38 -1.75 -6.90
CA GLU A 229 22.37 -1.67 -7.94
C GLU A 229 22.89 -2.32 -9.23
N ILE A 230 21.99 -2.96 -9.97
CA ILE A 230 22.32 -3.51 -11.29
C ILE A 230 22.11 -2.46 -12.37
N ASP A 231 23.00 -2.46 -13.37
CA ASP A 231 22.91 -1.53 -14.50
C ASP A 231 21.87 -2.03 -15.52
N GLY A 232 20.83 -1.20 -15.72
CA GLY A 232 19.77 -1.48 -16.69
C GLY A 232 18.82 -2.61 -16.26
N CYS A 233 17.71 -2.73 -16.99
CA CYS A 233 16.72 -3.79 -16.76
C CYS A 233 16.49 -4.51 -18.07
N GLN A 234 16.54 -5.85 -18.04
CA GLN A 234 16.08 -6.62 -19.19
C GLN A 234 14.58 -6.39 -19.33
N ALA A 235 14.13 -5.92 -20.49
CA ALA A 235 12.75 -5.54 -20.71
C ALA A 235 11.79 -6.66 -20.25
N VAL A 236 10.98 -6.37 -19.22
CA VAL A 236 10.01 -7.30 -18.65
C VAL A 236 9.01 -7.68 -19.74
N ALA A 237 9.03 -8.94 -20.17
CA ALA A 237 8.00 -9.50 -21.03
C ALA A 237 6.68 -9.51 -20.25
N GLN A 238 5.73 -8.66 -20.62
CA GLN A 238 4.38 -8.72 -20.06
C GLN A 238 3.78 -10.08 -20.41
N GLY A 239 3.70 -10.97 -19.41
CA GLY A 239 3.10 -12.29 -19.55
C GLY A 239 1.61 -12.15 -19.84
N LYS A 240 1.24 -12.23 -21.11
CA LYS A 240 -0.16 -12.32 -21.55
C LYS A 240 -0.72 -13.65 -21.03
N SER A 241 -1.49 -13.59 -19.94
CA SER A 241 -2.23 -14.75 -19.44
C SER A 241 -3.15 -15.26 -20.54
N ARG A 242 -2.83 -16.43 -21.10
CA ARG A 242 -3.70 -17.14 -22.03
C ARG A 242 -4.94 -17.57 -21.25
N GLY A 243 -6.08 -16.97 -21.61
CA GLY A 243 -7.38 -17.36 -21.08
C GLY A 243 -7.64 -18.85 -21.31
N LEU A 244 -7.86 -19.58 -20.22
CA LEU A 244 -8.50 -20.88 -20.24
C LEU A 244 -10.01 -20.64 -20.13
N ILE A 245 -10.66 -20.47 -21.28
CA ILE A 245 -12.08 -20.73 -21.42
C ILE A 245 -12.19 -22.18 -21.91
N SER A 246 -12.40 -23.12 -20.98
CA SER A 246 -12.90 -24.44 -21.35
C SER A 246 -14.42 -24.39 -21.24
N PHE A 247 -15.08 -24.29 -22.39
CA PHE A 247 -16.53 -24.43 -22.49
C PHE A 247 -16.93 -25.86 -22.18
N LEU A 248 -17.90 -25.98 -21.27
CA LEU A 248 -18.76 -27.16 -21.12
C LEU A 248 -19.38 -27.52 -22.47
N ARG A 249 -19.23 -28.78 -22.88
CA ARG A 249 -20.17 -29.47 -23.77
C ARG A 249 -20.20 -30.94 -23.37
N LEU A 250 -21.22 -31.31 -22.60
CA LEU A 250 -21.65 -32.70 -22.49
C LEU A 250 -23.05 -32.73 -23.11
N GLU A 251 -23.12 -33.38 -24.27
CA GLU A 251 -24.30 -34.13 -24.69
C GLU A 251 -24.29 -35.48 -23.95
#